data_AF-A0A0G4ARE4-F1
#
_entry.id   AF-A0A0G4ARE4-F1
#
_cell.length_a   1.000
_cell.length_b   1.000
_cell.length_c   1.000
_cell.angle_alpha   90.00
_cell.angle_beta   90.00
_cell.angle_gamma   90.00
#
_symmetry.space_group_name_H-M   'P 1'
#
loop_
_entity.id
_entity.type
_entity.pdbx_description
1 polymer ?
#
loop_
_entity_poly.entity_id
_entity_poly.type
_entity_poly.pdbx_seq_one_letter_code
_entity_poly.pdbx_strand_id
1 'polypeptide(L)'
;MEIINQILGSISVLISVVLAIVLIRSSKSLTGSFFKKYYRLMTIAAVMFAAGFLIEVIRKPAALDYEIMEFFHHISLITGAVVLVYASIVMPKEAVKISEVVNTLQ
;
A
#
# COMPACT_ATOMS: atom_id res chain seq x y z
N MET A 1 -26.33 7.92 1.89
CA MET A 1 -25.01 7.49 2.42
C MET A 1 -24.41 6.33 1.63
N GLU A 2 -25.20 5.36 1.19
CA GLU A 2 -24.65 4.15 0.56
C GLU A 2 -23.92 4.37 -0.77
N ILE A 3 -24.46 5.21 -1.65
CA ILE A 3 -23.83 5.58 -2.93
C ILE A 3 -22.50 6.30 -2.69
N ILE A 4 -22.43 7.15 -1.66
CA ILE A 4 -21.22 7.90 -1.31
C ILE A 4 -20.10 6.93 -0.91
N ASN A 5 -20.40 5.93 -0.07
CA ASN A 5 -19.41 4.93 0.34
C ASN A 5 -18.90 4.11 -0.86
N GLN A 6 -19.77 3.77 -1.82
CA GLN A 6 -19.37 3.04 -3.01
C GLN A 6 -18.48 3.88 -3.94
N ILE A 7 -18.78 5.18 -4.08
CA ILE A 7 -17.93 6.13 -4.82
C ILE A 7 -16.57 6.25 -4.14
N LEU A 8 -16.55 6.44 -2.81
CA LEU A 8 -15.32 6.54 -2.02
C LEU A 8 -14.49 5.25 -2.12
N GLY A 9 -15.12 4.09 -1.98
CA GLY A 9 -14.47 2.79 -2.15
C GLY A 9 -13.83 2.66 -3.54
N SER A 10 -14.56 3.04 -4.58
CA SER A 10 -14.06 2.97 -5.98
C SER A 10 -12.87 3.91 -6.22
N ILE A 11 -12.93 5.13 -5.70
CA ILE A 11 -11.82 6.10 -5.77
C ILE A 11 -10.60 5.55 -5.02
N SER A 12 -10.81 5.00 -3.82
CA SER A 12 -9.72 4.42 -3.02
C SER A 12 -9.07 3.20 -3.69
N VAL A 13 -9.85 2.35 -4.36
CA VAL A 13 -9.31 1.25 -5.19
C VAL A 13 -8.43 1.83 -6.29
N LEU A 14 -8.93 2.82 -7.05
CA LEU A 14 -8.18 3.44 -8.15
C LEU A 14 -6.86 4.04 -7.67
N ILE A 15 -6.89 4.82 -6.60
CA ILE A 15 -5.69 5.43 -6.00
C ILE A 15 -4.69 4.35 -5.59
N SER A 16 -5.17 3.30 -4.92
CA SER A 16 -4.33 2.21 -4.43
C SER A 16 -3.65 1.43 -5.56
N VAL A 17 -4.39 1.15 -6.64
CA VAL A 17 -3.85 0.47 -7.83
C VAL A 17 -2.81 1.36 -8.55
N VAL A 18 -3.11 2.65 -8.75
CA VAL A 18 -2.17 3.60 -9.36
C VAL A 18 -0.89 3.69 -8.53
N LEU A 19 -1.03 3.79 -7.20
CA LEU A 19 0.11 3.82 -6.29
C LEU A 19 0.96 2.53 -6.40
N ALA A 20 0.34 1.35 -6.41
CA ALA A 20 1.04 0.09 -6.60
C ALA A 20 1.84 0.06 -7.92
N ILE A 21 1.25 0.53 -9.02
CA ILE A 21 1.92 0.60 -10.33
C ILE A 21 3.12 1.54 -10.27
N VAL A 22 2.95 2.74 -9.71
CA VAL A 22 4.04 3.72 -9.57
C VAL A 22 5.19 3.12 -8.75
N LEU A 23 4.89 2.50 -7.60
CA LEU A 23 5.89 1.90 -6.73
C LEU A 23 6.64 0.73 -7.39
N ILE A 24 5.94 -0.12 -8.16
CA ILE A 24 6.57 -1.17 -8.95
C ILE A 24 7.55 -0.56 -9.97
N ARG A 25 7.13 0.48 -10.70
CA ARG A 25 8.00 1.15 -11.68
C ARG A 25 9.23 1.78 -11.02
N SER A 26 9.04 2.51 -9.92
CA SER A 26 10.13 3.11 -9.15
C SER A 26 11.10 2.06 -8.59
N SER A 27 10.60 0.89 -8.18
CA SER A 27 11.48 -0.20 -7.72
C SER A 27 12.40 -0.73 -8.83
N LYS A 28 12.00 -0.66 -10.10
CA LYS A 28 12.81 -1.12 -11.23
C LYS A 28 13.89 -0.11 -11.62
N SER A 29 13.62 1.19 -11.47
CA SER A 29 14.55 2.27 -11.85
C SER A 29 15.69 2.48 -10.86
N LEU A 30 15.57 1.96 -9.63
CA LEU A 30 16.59 2.18 -8.60
C LEU A 30 17.75 1.19 -8.74
N THR A 31 18.97 1.70 -8.75
CA THR A 31 20.21 0.94 -8.66
C THR A 31 20.52 0.68 -7.18
N GLY A 32 20.43 -0.59 -6.76
CA GLY A 32 20.66 -1.03 -5.37
C GLY A 32 19.51 -1.85 -4.79
N SER A 33 19.82 -2.90 -4.03
CA SER A 33 18.83 -3.80 -3.39
C SER A 33 18.08 -3.13 -2.24
N PHE A 34 18.69 -2.12 -1.63
CA PHE A 34 18.20 -1.40 -0.47
C PHE A 34 16.86 -0.69 -0.70
N PHE A 35 16.82 0.30 -1.59
CA PHE A 35 15.58 1.06 -1.82
C PHE A 35 14.50 0.17 -2.40
N LYS A 36 14.87 -0.80 -3.25
CA LYS A 36 13.94 -1.79 -3.83
C LYS A 36 13.09 -2.51 -2.77
N LYS A 37 13.67 -2.84 -1.61
CA LYS A 37 12.94 -3.47 -0.50
C LYS A 37 11.78 -2.59 -0.03
N TYR A 38 12.00 -1.29 0.17
CA TYR A 38 10.99 -0.37 0.66
C TYR A 38 9.89 -0.09 -0.36
N TYR A 39 10.25 0.08 -1.64
CA TYR A 39 9.25 0.20 -2.70
C TYR A 39 8.38 -1.07 -2.83
N ARG A 40 8.96 -2.26 -2.64
CA ARG A 40 8.19 -3.51 -2.58
C ARG A 40 7.25 -3.56 -1.38
N LEU A 41 7.70 -3.15 -0.19
CA LEU A 41 6.83 -3.07 0.99
C LEU A 41 5.68 -2.08 0.78
N MET A 42 5.96 -0.89 0.28
CA MET A 42 4.91 0.08 -0.05
C MET A 42 3.96 -0.43 -1.13
N THR A 43 4.45 -1.23 -2.10
CA THR A 43 3.60 -1.88 -3.11
C THR A 43 2.65 -2.87 -2.45
N ILE A 44 3.15 -3.71 -1.52
CA ILE A 44 2.31 -4.65 -0.76
C ILE A 44 1.24 -3.87 0.00
N ALA A 45 1.59 -2.76 0.67
CA ALA A 45 0.62 -1.92 1.35
C ALA A 45 -0.47 -1.39 0.40
N ALA A 46 -0.08 -0.87 -0.76
CA ALA A 46 -1.01 -0.39 -1.77
C ALA A 46 -1.94 -1.50 -2.31
N VAL A 47 -1.42 -2.72 -2.52
CA VAL A 47 -2.24 -3.87 -2.93
C VAL A 47 -3.22 -4.28 -1.83
N MET A 48 -2.79 -4.28 -0.57
CA MET A 48 -3.67 -4.58 0.57
C MET A 48 -4.77 -3.53 0.72
N PHE A 49 -4.48 -2.24 0.53
CA PHE A 49 -5.51 -1.20 0.48
C PHE A 49 -6.48 -1.41 -0.68
N ALA A 50 -5.97 -1.68 -1.89
CA ALA A 50 -6.81 -1.98 -3.04
C ALA A 50 -7.76 -3.15 -2.77
N ALA A 51 -7.26 -4.24 -2.18
CA ALA A 51 -8.06 -5.39 -1.80
C ALA A 51 -9.14 -5.03 -0.77
N GLY A 52 -8.78 -4.30 0.29
CA GLY A 52 -9.72 -3.86 1.32
C GLY A 52 -10.86 -3.00 0.74
N PHE A 53 -10.52 -1.99 -0.06
CA PHE A 53 -11.54 -1.13 -0.68
C PHE A 53 -12.33 -1.84 -1.78
N LEU A 54 -11.73 -2.81 -2.48
CA LEU A 54 -12.45 -3.62 -3.46
C LEU A 54 -13.55 -4.44 -2.79
N ILE A 55 -13.29 -4.99 -1.59
CA ILE A 55 -14.30 -5.71 -0.80
C ILE A 55 -15.49 -4.80 -0.48
N GLU A 56 -15.27 -3.55 -0.09
CA GLU A 56 -16.36 -2.58 0.18
C GLU A 56 -17.18 -2.28 -1.10
N VAL A 57 -16.53 -2.26 -2.27
CA VAL A 57 -17.21 -2.03 -3.57
C VAL A 57 -18.04 -3.25 -4.00
N ILE A 58 -17.52 -4.46 -3.84
CA ILE A 58 -18.18 -5.70 -4.32
C ILE A 58 -19.19 -6.28 -3.33
N ARG A 59 -19.05 -6.01 -2.02
CA ARG A 59 -19.93 -6.55 -0.98
C ARG A 59 -21.40 -6.26 -1.25
N LYS A 60 -21.70 -5.04 -1.71
CA LYS A 60 -23.06 -4.57 -1.94
C LYS A 60 -23.76 -5.21 -3.15
N PRO A 61 -23.16 -5.24 -4.36
CA PRO A 61 -23.81 -5.86 -5.52
C PRO A 61 -23.91 -7.39 -5.44
N ALA A 62 -23.07 -8.05 -4.65
CA ALA A 62 -22.95 -9.52 -4.68
C ALA A 62 -23.73 -10.26 -3.57
N ALA A 63 -24.41 -9.55 -2.65
CA ALA A 63 -25.14 -10.13 -1.51
C ALA A 63 -24.35 -11.21 -0.74
N LEU A 64 -23.03 -11.00 -0.64
CA LEU A 64 -22.10 -11.92 0.01
C LEU A 64 -22.23 -11.83 1.54
N ASP A 65 -21.84 -12.90 2.22
CA ASP A 65 -21.83 -12.97 3.69
C ASP A 65 -21.13 -11.74 4.29
N TYR A 66 -21.91 -10.96 5.04
CA TYR A 66 -21.55 -9.64 5.51
C TYR A 66 -20.38 -9.68 6.50
N GLU A 67 -20.40 -10.64 7.43
CA GLU A 67 -19.43 -10.71 8.53
C GLU A 67 -18.04 -11.11 8.03
N ILE A 68 -17.99 -12.11 7.14
CA ILE A 68 -16.73 -12.61 6.58
C ILE A 68 -16.08 -11.55 5.69
N MET A 69 -16.86 -10.89 4.83
CA MET A 69 -16.34 -9.85 3.94
C MET A 69 -15.86 -8.62 4.74
N GLU A 70 -16.60 -8.24 5.78
CA GLU A 70 -16.19 -7.15 6.67
C GLU A 70 -14.88 -7.48 7.41
N PHE A 71 -14.71 -8.72 7.87
CA PHE A 71 -13.46 -9.18 8.48
C PHE A 71 -12.27 -9.04 7.51
N PHE A 72 -12.42 -9.51 6.27
CA PHE A 72 -11.36 -9.38 5.25
C PHE A 72 -11.09 -7.93 4.88
N HIS A 73 -12.12 -7.09 4.78
CA HIS A 73 -11.97 -5.64 4.56
C HIS A 73 -11.04 -5.02 5.61
N HIS A 74 -11.36 -5.23 6.90
CA HIS A 74 -10.57 -4.66 8.00
C HIS A 74 -9.14 -5.22 8.05
N ILE A 75 -8.96 -6.53 7.89
CA ILE A 75 -7.61 -7.14 7.91
C ILE A 75 -6.75 -6.60 6.77
N SER A 76 -7.30 -6.49 5.56
CA SER A 76 -6.57 -5.92 4.43
C SER A 76 -6.15 -4.48 4.71
N LEU A 77 -7.05 -3.63 5.20
CA LEU A 77 -6.72 -2.24 5.53
C LEU A 77 -5.68 -2.12 6.65
N ILE A 78 -5.82 -2.89 7.73
CA ILE A 78 -4.88 -2.88 8.86
C ILE A 78 -3.50 -3.36 8.42
N THR A 79 -3.44 -4.46 7.67
CA THR A 79 -2.18 -5.00 7.14
C THR A 79 -1.50 -3.98 6.24
N GLY A 80 -2.26 -3.34 5.35
CA GLY A 80 -1.74 -2.25 4.51
C GLY A 80 -1.17 -1.09 5.33
N ALA A 81 -1.88 -0.65 6.36
CA ALA A 81 -1.46 0.43 7.24
C ALA A 81 -0.18 0.10 8.02
N VAL A 82 -0.09 -1.10 8.61
CA VAL A 82 1.10 -1.54 9.36
C VAL A 82 2.33 -1.58 8.46
N VAL A 83 2.20 -2.15 7.26
CA VAL A 83 3.31 -2.24 6.30
C VAL A 83 3.74 -0.85 5.83
N LEU A 84 2.78 0.05 5.56
CA LEU A 84 3.07 1.42 5.16
C LEU A 84 3.79 2.20 6.27
N VAL A 85 3.29 2.16 7.50
CA VAL A 85 3.91 2.83 8.65
C VAL A 85 5.33 2.33 8.88
N TYR A 86 5.52 1.00 8.84
CA TYR A 86 6.85 0.42 8.95
C TYR A 86 7.80 0.95 7.85
N ALA A 87 7.37 0.92 6.59
CA ALA A 87 8.19 1.38 5.47
C ALA A 87 8.52 2.87 5.59
N SER A 88 7.56 3.72 5.98
CA SER A 88 7.74 5.16 6.13
C SER A 88 8.64 5.56 7.30
N ILE A 89 8.70 4.77 8.37
CA ILE A 89 9.60 5.06 9.51
C ILE A 89 11.02 4.59 9.21
N VAL A 90 11.19 3.43 8.58
CA VAL A 90 12.51 2.81 8.41
C VAL A 90 13.25 3.36 7.20
N MET A 91 12.57 3.59 6.08
CA MET A 91 13.20 4.05 4.82
C MET A 91 14.02 5.34 5.00
N PRO A 92 13.51 6.42 5.64
CA PRO A 92 14.28 7.66 5.80
C PRO A 92 15.51 7.47 6.69
N LYS A 93 15.36 6.72 7.80
CA LYS A 93 16.44 6.47 8.76
C LYS A 93 17.61 5.76 8.10
N GLU A 94 17.32 4.77 7.27
CA GLU A 94 18.35 4.01 6.60
C GLU A 94 18.92 4.75 5.37
N ALA A 95 18.12 5.59 4.69
CA ALA A 95 18.62 6.47 3.61
C ALA A 95 19.66 7.49 4.11
N VAL A 96 19.42 8.08 5.29
CA VAL A 96 20.38 8.99 5.94
C VAL A 96 21.71 8.28 6.22
N LYS A 97 21.66 7.08 6.80
CA LYS A 97 22.87 6.28 7.09
C LYS A 97 23.69 5.99 5.83
N ILE A 98 23.04 5.69 4.71
CA ILE A 98 23.74 5.46 3.44
C ILE A 98 24.42 6.74 2.95
N SER A 99 23.73 7.88 3.04
CA SER A 99 24.30 9.17 2.65
C SER A 99 25.52 9.54 3.47
N GLU A 100 25.49 9.30 4.79
CA GLU A 100 26.63 9.54 5.68
C GLU A 100 27.83 8.68 5.28
N VAL A 101 27.63 7.39 5.02
CA VAL A 101 28.70 6.48 4.58
C VAL A 101 29.32 6.94 3.25
N VAL A 102 28.49 7.33 2.27
CA VAL A 102 29.00 7.82 0.98
C VAL A 102 29.84 9.09 1.16
N ASN A 103 29.40 10.03 2.00
CA ASN A 103 30.14 11.26 2.28
C ASN A 103 31.48 11.00 3.00
N THR A 104 31.58 9.94 3.80
CA THR A 104 32.86 9.57 4.45
C THR A 104 33.87 8.89 3.52
N LEU A 105 33.43 8.44 2.34
CA LEU A 105 34.26 7.74 1.37
C LEU A 105 34.75 8.65 0.22
N GLN A 106 34.29 9.90 0.18
CA GLN A 106 34.70 10.95 -0.78
C GLN A 106 35.77 11.84 -0.18
#